data_AF-A0A4U0H7C6-F1
#
_entry.id   AF-A0A4U0H7C6-F1
#
_cell.length_a   1.000
_cell.length_b   1.000
_cell.length_c   1.000
_cell.angle_alpha   90.00
_cell.angle_beta   90.00
_cell.angle_gamma   90.00
#
_symmetry.space_group_name_H-M   'P 1'
#
loop_
_entity.id
_entity.type
_entity.pdbx_description
1 polymer ?
#
loop_
_entity_poly.entity_id
_entity_poly.type
_entity_poly.pdbx_seq_one_letter_code
_entity_poly.pdbx_strand_id
1 'polypeptide(L)'
;MINNFLIEIFLTITGVGAVSGLHYENNTLFLISDNSNYLYTYRIPESKLDRYLLYEGKDNNEQVKKSEKLDMESVFKNNNEFYVFGSGSTKNRNHLFRFNPDRPSVVKHQKMAKKLDQIKKSIAIADEDFNIEGSFIYEDYFYLFNRGNGPGNRNGIILVDKWFKKPAQFFPVSLPHYEQGIAGFTDAIRIDNIIYFLAAIEETKSTYEDGEKGGSLFGKMNLATREILELKMISKTHKFEGITLMETSDNDLVFLLCEDPDDDSLETTIYKLTIRR
;
A
#
# COMPACT_ATOMS: atom_id res chain seq x y z
N MET A 1 -12.18 -22.41 -15.93
CA MET A 1 -10.85 -21.77 -16.00
C MET A 1 -10.03 -22.32 -14.85
N ILE A 2 -8.85 -22.87 -15.11
CA ILE A 2 -7.92 -23.25 -14.04
C ILE A 2 -7.41 -21.93 -13.44
N ASN A 3 -7.61 -21.71 -12.14
CA ASN A 3 -7.05 -20.53 -11.49
C ASN A 3 -5.53 -20.65 -11.51
N ASN A 4 -4.86 -19.76 -12.24
CA ASN A 4 -3.39 -19.70 -12.34
C ASN A 4 -2.75 -19.05 -11.09
N PHE A 5 -3.37 -19.22 -9.92
CA PHE A 5 -2.85 -18.73 -8.65
C PHE A 5 -3.27 -19.59 -7.47
N LEU A 6 -2.51 -19.49 -6.38
CA LEU A 6 -2.80 -20.08 -5.07
C LEU A 6 -2.61 -19.00 -4.00
N ILE A 7 -3.57 -18.87 -3.09
CA ILE A 7 -3.42 -18.08 -1.86
C ILE A 7 -3.51 -19.02 -0.67
N GLU A 8 -2.57 -18.87 0.24
CA GLU A 8 -2.53 -19.61 1.51
C GLU A 8 -2.06 -18.66 2.62
N ILE A 9 -2.47 -18.96 3.85
CA ILE A 9 -1.91 -18.29 5.03
C ILE A 9 -0.42 -18.66 5.11
N PHE A 10 0.44 -17.66 5.22
CA PHE A 10 1.87 -17.84 5.38
C PHE A 10 2.25 -17.89 6.86
N LEU A 11 1.83 -16.87 7.62
CA LEU A 11 2.03 -16.77 9.06
C LEU A 11 1.09 -15.72 9.67
N THR A 12 1.01 -15.72 10.99
CA THR A 12 0.27 -14.73 11.77
C THR A 12 1.22 -14.07 12.77
N ILE A 13 1.13 -12.75 12.91
CA ILE A 13 1.98 -11.94 13.78
C ILE A 13 1.10 -11.26 14.82
N THR A 14 1.34 -11.56 16.09
CA THR A 14 0.71 -10.86 17.21
C THR A 14 1.53 -9.64 17.61
N GLY A 15 0.86 -8.55 18.03
CA GLY A 15 1.46 -7.29 18.47
C GLY A 15 1.43 -6.17 17.43
N VAL A 16 0.85 -6.42 16.25
CA VAL A 16 0.61 -5.41 15.20
C VAL A 16 -0.67 -5.78 14.47
N GLY A 17 -1.56 -4.82 14.28
CA GLY A 17 -2.82 -4.95 13.54
C GLY A 17 -2.94 -3.85 12.48
N ALA A 18 -4.01 -3.90 11.68
CA ALA A 18 -4.28 -2.94 10.59
C ALA A 18 -3.03 -2.62 9.76
N VAL A 19 -2.37 -3.68 9.27
CA VAL A 19 -1.15 -3.55 8.46
C VAL A 19 -1.55 -3.15 7.05
N SER A 20 -1.20 -1.93 6.70
CA SER A 20 -1.53 -1.23 5.46
C SER A 20 -0.36 -1.21 4.46
N GLY A 21 0.67 -2.00 4.70
CA GLY A 21 1.81 -2.11 3.80
C GLY A 21 2.94 -2.96 4.36
N LEU A 22 3.63 -3.67 3.47
CA LEU A 22 4.76 -4.52 3.82
C LEU A 22 5.88 -4.50 2.80
N HIS A 23 7.08 -4.83 3.27
CA HIS A 23 8.22 -5.19 2.44
C HIS A 23 8.92 -6.42 3.02
N TYR A 24 9.34 -7.34 2.16
CA TYR A 24 10.07 -8.53 2.56
C TYR A 24 11.50 -8.47 2.02
N GLU A 25 12.47 -8.71 2.91
CA GLU A 25 13.84 -9.06 2.51
C GLU A 25 14.48 -9.95 3.57
N ASN A 26 15.38 -10.85 3.17
CA ASN A 26 16.26 -11.59 4.09
C ASN A 26 15.52 -12.22 5.30
N ASN A 27 14.38 -12.88 5.05
CA ASN A 27 13.52 -13.48 6.08
C ASN A 27 12.98 -12.51 7.14
N THR A 28 12.91 -11.22 6.80
CA THR A 28 12.38 -10.16 7.65
C THR A 28 11.27 -9.42 6.90
N LEU A 29 10.14 -9.23 7.59
CA LEU A 29 9.06 -8.36 7.15
C LEU A 29 9.23 -6.98 7.77
N PHE A 30 9.09 -5.95 6.97
CA PHE A 30 9.00 -4.56 7.40
C PHE A 30 7.56 -4.13 7.19
N LEU A 31 6.87 -3.75 8.26
CA LEU A 31 5.44 -3.49 8.25
C LEU A 31 5.16 -2.06 8.68
N ILE A 32 4.15 -1.46 8.07
CA ILE A 32 3.51 -0.23 8.55
C ILE A 32 2.06 -0.54 8.89
N SER A 33 1.46 0.32 9.72
CA SER A 33 0.06 0.21 10.08
C SER A 33 -0.58 1.60 9.99
N ASP A 34 -1.82 1.64 9.53
CA ASP A 34 -2.58 2.88 9.31
C ASP A 34 -2.75 3.68 10.62
N ASN A 35 -2.84 2.97 11.76
CA ASN A 35 -3.12 3.48 13.09
C ASN A 35 -1.91 3.47 14.01
N SER A 36 -0.69 3.30 13.48
CA SER A 36 0.55 3.29 14.25
C SER A 36 1.52 4.36 13.77
N ASN A 37 2.39 4.84 14.66
CA ASN A 37 3.50 5.74 14.33
C ASN A 37 4.85 4.99 14.25
N TYR A 38 4.83 3.66 14.25
CA TYR A 38 6.01 2.81 14.16
C TYR A 38 6.19 2.22 12.77
N LEU A 39 7.44 1.93 12.43
CA LEU A 39 7.77 0.87 11.48
C LEU A 39 8.08 -0.38 12.28
N TYR A 40 7.45 -1.50 11.94
CA TYR A 40 7.68 -2.78 12.60
C TYR A 40 8.63 -3.64 11.77
N THR A 41 9.43 -4.46 12.45
CA THR A 41 10.21 -5.52 11.80
C THR A 41 9.87 -6.85 12.43
N TYR A 42 9.41 -7.80 11.63
CA TYR A 42 9.17 -9.17 12.07
C TYR A 42 10.21 -10.10 11.44
N ARG A 43 11.10 -10.64 12.27
CA ARG A 43 12.05 -11.65 11.82
C ARG A 43 11.41 -13.03 11.91
N ILE A 44 11.22 -13.64 10.75
CA ILE A 44 10.47 -14.88 10.60
C ILE A 44 11.14 -16.06 11.33
N PRO A 45 12.47 -16.29 11.21
CA PRO A 45 13.11 -17.44 11.85
C PRO A 45 13.07 -17.40 13.38
N GLU A 46 13.12 -16.20 13.96
CA GLU A 46 13.08 -15.97 15.41
C GLU A 46 11.68 -15.73 15.96
N SER A 47 10.66 -15.67 15.10
CA SER A 47 9.29 -15.24 15.44
C SER A 47 9.26 -13.96 16.28
N LYS A 48 10.11 -12.99 15.93
CA LYS A 48 10.38 -11.82 16.76
C LYS A 48 9.92 -10.52 16.09
N LEU A 49 9.01 -9.82 16.75
CA LEU A 49 8.57 -8.48 16.41
C LEU A 49 9.38 -7.43 17.17
N ASP A 50 9.98 -6.49 16.44
CA ASP A 50 10.54 -5.25 16.97
C ASP A 50 9.85 -4.05 16.30
N ARG A 51 9.99 -2.85 16.87
CA ARG A 51 9.39 -1.62 16.34
C ARG A 51 10.32 -0.42 16.48
N TYR A 52 10.20 0.50 15.54
CA TYR A 52 11.01 1.71 15.44
C TYR A 52 10.11 2.92 15.28
N LEU A 53 10.18 3.85 16.24
CA LEU A 53 9.30 5.02 16.24
C LEU A 53 9.67 5.95 15.08
N LEU A 54 8.72 6.21 14.18
CA LEU A 54 8.88 7.16 13.08
C LEU A 54 8.46 8.59 13.48
N TYR A 55 7.45 8.68 14.34
CA TYR A 55 6.87 9.95 14.77
C TYR A 55 6.36 9.88 16.20
N GLU A 56 6.73 10.85 17.04
CA GLU A 56 6.19 10.94 18.40
C GLU A 56 4.80 11.60 18.37
N GLY A 57 3.78 10.78 18.64
CA GLY A 57 2.41 11.20 18.82
C GLY A 57 2.20 11.96 20.13
N LYS A 58 1.00 12.51 20.31
CA LYS A 58 0.69 13.31 21.50
C LYS A 58 0.36 12.45 22.73
N ASP A 59 -0.46 11.42 22.54
CA ASP A 59 -1.00 10.57 23.61
C ASP A 59 -0.41 9.15 23.56
N ASN A 60 -0.56 8.48 22.41
CA ASN A 60 -0.08 7.12 22.12
C ASN A 60 0.49 7.03 20.70
N ASN A 61 1.27 5.98 20.45
CA ASN A 61 1.94 5.72 19.16
C ASN A 61 1.46 4.44 18.46
N GLU A 62 0.52 3.70 19.04
CA GLU A 62 -0.17 2.54 18.46
C GLU A 62 -1.66 2.68 18.75
N GLN A 63 -2.54 2.22 17.87
CA GLN A 63 -3.98 2.50 17.98
C GLN A 63 -4.27 4.01 18.10
N VAL A 64 -3.55 4.79 17.29
CA VAL A 64 -3.70 6.24 17.20
C VAL A 64 -5.10 6.54 16.69
N LYS A 65 -5.82 7.46 17.35
CA LYS A 65 -7.20 7.81 17.00
C LYS A 65 -7.30 8.25 15.54
N LYS A 66 -8.41 7.90 14.88
CA LYS A 66 -8.65 8.22 13.45
C LYS A 66 -8.45 9.70 13.06
N SER A 67 -8.74 10.64 13.96
CA SER A 67 -8.53 12.08 13.74
C SER A 67 -7.07 12.52 13.82
N GLU A 68 -6.22 11.72 14.46
CA GLU A 68 -4.82 12.00 14.76
C GLU A 68 -3.85 11.11 13.96
N LYS A 69 -4.33 9.97 13.42
CA LYS A 69 -3.49 9.02 12.69
C LYS A 69 -2.82 9.66 11.48
N LEU A 70 -1.56 9.28 11.29
CA LEU A 70 -0.78 9.68 10.12
C LEU A 70 -1.23 8.96 8.85
N ASP A 71 -1.96 7.84 9.01
CA ASP A 71 -2.53 7.05 7.90
C ASP A 71 -1.41 6.62 6.97
N MET A 72 -0.44 5.89 7.52
CA MET A 72 0.68 5.36 6.72
C MET A 72 0.13 4.25 5.85
N GLU A 73 0.01 4.49 4.55
CA GLU A 73 -0.65 3.58 3.59
C GLU A 73 0.31 3.10 2.50
N SER A 74 1.59 3.48 2.57
CA SER A 74 2.54 3.01 1.58
C SER A 74 3.96 2.96 2.11
N VAL A 75 4.62 1.83 1.85
CA VAL A 75 6.02 1.59 2.19
C VAL A 75 6.76 0.94 1.02
N PHE A 76 7.96 1.43 0.71
CA PHE A 76 8.88 0.71 -0.17
C PHE A 76 10.32 0.96 0.24
N LYS A 77 11.21 0.04 -0.16
CA LYS A 77 12.65 0.18 0.03
C LYS A 77 13.31 0.73 -1.23
N ASN A 78 14.25 1.66 -1.06
CA ASN A 78 15.17 2.10 -2.10
C ASN A 78 16.57 2.25 -1.52
N ASN A 79 17.54 1.49 -2.04
CA ASN A 79 18.84 1.29 -1.41
C ASN A 79 18.66 0.84 0.04
N ASN A 80 19.29 1.49 1.03
CA ASN A 80 19.20 1.09 2.44
C ASN A 80 18.15 1.88 3.23
N GLU A 81 17.22 2.56 2.56
CA GLU A 81 16.19 3.35 3.22
C GLU A 81 14.80 2.89 2.80
N PHE A 82 13.92 2.75 3.78
CA PHE A 82 12.48 2.66 3.61
C PHE A 82 11.91 4.05 3.46
N TYR A 83 11.00 4.21 2.51
CA TYR A 83 10.19 5.39 2.30
C TYR A 83 8.78 5.04 2.75
N VAL A 84 8.22 5.83 3.65
CA VAL A 84 6.85 5.63 4.17
C VAL A 84 6.05 6.89 3.92
N PHE A 85 4.97 6.75 3.16
CA PHE A 85 4.04 7.84 2.88
C PHE A 85 2.78 7.71 3.75
N GLY A 86 2.35 8.85 4.30
CA GLY A 86 0.96 8.99 4.70
C GLY A 86 0.08 9.15 3.46
N SER A 87 -1.20 8.82 3.56
CA SER A 87 -2.11 8.80 2.41
C SER A 87 -2.35 10.17 1.76
N GLY A 88 -2.12 11.26 2.50
CA GLY A 88 -2.36 12.63 2.02
C GLY A 88 -3.83 13.03 1.84
N SER A 89 -4.78 12.14 2.18
CA SER A 89 -6.23 12.36 2.05
C SER A 89 -6.80 13.41 3.02
N THR A 90 -6.07 13.71 4.10
CA THR A 90 -6.42 14.81 5.01
C THR A 90 -5.18 15.59 5.44
N LYS A 91 -5.40 16.74 6.08
CA LYS A 91 -4.31 17.63 6.52
C LYS A 91 -3.27 16.93 7.41
N ASN A 92 -3.70 15.99 8.27
CA ASN A 92 -2.84 15.26 9.21
C ASN A 92 -2.11 14.07 8.58
N ARG A 93 -2.37 13.75 7.31
CA ARG A 93 -1.84 12.57 6.60
C ARG A 93 -0.76 12.92 5.57
N ASN A 94 -0.35 14.19 5.52
CA ASN A 94 0.66 14.70 4.59
C ASN A 94 2.09 14.49 5.10
N HIS A 95 2.55 13.24 5.17
CA HIS A 95 3.84 12.87 5.74
C HIS A 95 4.67 12.00 4.78
N LEU A 96 5.99 12.20 4.81
CA LEU A 96 6.98 11.30 4.22
C LEU A 96 8.07 11.04 5.25
N PHE A 97 8.31 9.77 5.55
CA PHE A 97 9.41 9.32 6.39
C PHE A 97 10.44 8.58 5.54
N ARG A 98 11.73 8.75 5.89
CA ARG A 98 12.79 7.85 5.46
C ARG A 98 13.46 7.23 6.66
N PHE A 99 13.55 5.91 6.66
CA PHE A 99 14.07 5.11 7.76
C PHE A 99 15.15 4.16 7.25
N ASN A 100 16.28 4.10 7.94
CA ASN A 100 17.33 3.12 7.67
C ASN A 100 17.43 2.17 8.88
N PRO A 101 17.18 0.86 8.72
CA PRO A 101 17.25 -0.10 9.83
C PRO A 101 18.65 -0.24 10.44
N ASP A 102 19.72 0.08 9.70
CA ASP A 102 21.10 0.11 10.21
C ASP A 102 21.38 1.35 11.08
N ARG A 103 20.51 2.37 11.00
CA ARG A 103 20.62 3.64 11.75
C ARG A 103 19.26 4.04 12.32
N PRO A 104 18.66 3.21 13.18
CA PRO A 104 17.26 3.36 13.58
C PRO A 104 16.97 4.65 14.37
N SER A 105 18.00 5.28 14.95
CA SER A 105 17.88 6.57 15.64
C SER A 105 17.78 7.78 14.70
N VAL A 106 17.95 7.61 13.39
CA VAL A 106 17.97 8.70 12.40
C VAL A 106 16.79 8.57 11.44
N VAL A 107 15.59 8.92 11.93
CA VAL A 107 14.40 9.05 11.08
C VAL A 107 14.41 10.41 10.40
N LYS A 108 14.33 10.43 9.07
CA LYS A 108 14.14 11.68 8.32
C LYS A 108 12.66 11.89 8.07
N HIS A 109 12.08 12.89 8.71
CA HIS A 109 10.68 13.27 8.52
C HIS A 109 10.55 14.52 7.66
N GLN A 110 9.65 14.48 6.68
CA GLN A 110 9.24 15.63 5.90
C GLN A 110 7.72 15.83 5.98
N LYS A 111 7.30 17.05 6.35
CA LYS A 111 5.91 17.49 6.18
C LYS A 111 5.65 17.79 4.70
N MET A 112 4.66 17.13 4.13
CA MET A 112 4.43 17.09 2.68
C MET A 112 3.32 18.04 2.22
N ALA A 113 2.59 18.69 3.12
CA ALA A 113 1.38 19.48 2.79
C ALA A 113 1.56 20.42 1.58
N LYS A 114 2.58 21.31 1.61
CA LYS A 114 2.83 22.24 0.50
C LYS A 114 3.17 21.53 -0.82
N LYS A 115 3.90 20.41 -0.76
CA LYS A 115 4.30 19.65 -1.95
C LYS A 115 3.11 18.89 -2.53
N LEU A 116 2.31 18.25 -1.68
CA LEU A 116 1.09 17.55 -2.10
C LEU A 116 0.06 18.54 -2.66
N ASP A 117 -0.08 19.74 -2.09
CA ASP A 117 -0.91 20.79 -2.68
C ASP A 117 -0.43 21.22 -4.08
N GLN A 118 0.88 21.30 -4.30
CA GLN A 118 1.45 21.58 -5.63
C GLN A 118 1.19 20.41 -6.60
N ILE A 119 1.34 19.17 -6.13
CA ILE A 119 1.06 17.96 -6.92
C ILE A 119 -0.41 17.93 -7.34
N LYS A 120 -1.35 18.02 -6.39
CA LYS A 120 -2.80 18.06 -6.64
C LYS A 120 -3.19 19.14 -7.66
N LYS A 121 -2.64 20.35 -7.52
CA LYS A 121 -2.84 21.45 -8.48
C LYS A 121 -2.30 21.12 -9.87
N SER A 122 -1.12 20.52 -9.97
CA SER A 122 -0.51 20.19 -11.27
C SER A 122 -1.26 19.12 -12.05
N ILE A 123 -1.96 18.22 -11.36
CA ILE A 123 -2.72 17.12 -11.96
C ILE A 123 -4.24 17.33 -11.92
N ALA A 124 -4.69 18.49 -11.43
CA ALA A 124 -6.10 18.85 -11.26
C ALA A 124 -6.93 17.78 -10.52
N ILE A 125 -6.38 17.23 -9.43
CA ILE A 125 -7.10 16.34 -8.50
C ILE A 125 -7.54 17.16 -7.28
N ALA A 126 -8.81 17.03 -6.90
CA ALA A 126 -9.36 17.67 -5.71
C ALA A 126 -8.83 17.03 -4.42
N ASP A 127 -8.93 17.72 -3.28
CA ASP A 127 -8.44 17.21 -2.01
C ASP A 127 -9.16 15.91 -1.61
N GLU A 128 -10.47 15.81 -1.88
CA GLU A 128 -11.29 14.64 -1.55
C GLU A 128 -11.03 13.43 -2.47
N ASP A 129 -10.31 13.64 -3.57
CA ASP A 129 -9.96 12.62 -4.56
C ASP A 129 -8.51 12.16 -4.47
N PHE A 130 -7.73 12.71 -3.54
CA PHE A 130 -6.32 12.40 -3.36
C PHE A 130 -6.13 11.40 -2.22
N ASN A 131 -5.62 10.22 -2.52
CA ASN A 131 -5.39 9.17 -1.53
C ASN A 131 -4.28 8.21 -2.00
N ILE A 132 -3.08 8.32 -1.45
CA ILE A 132 -1.94 7.46 -1.79
C ILE A 132 -2.07 6.15 -1.03
N GLU A 133 -2.09 5.02 -1.74
CA GLU A 133 -2.11 3.68 -1.12
C GLU A 133 -1.07 2.72 -1.70
N GLY A 134 -0.21 3.20 -2.57
CA GLY A 134 0.89 2.40 -3.09
C GLY A 134 1.96 3.30 -3.62
N SER A 135 3.22 2.86 -3.52
CA SER A 135 4.30 3.63 -4.09
C SER A 135 5.56 2.82 -4.31
N PHE A 136 6.31 3.24 -5.33
CA PHE A 136 7.71 2.85 -5.49
C PHE A 136 8.48 3.99 -6.16
N ILE A 137 9.80 3.85 -6.21
CA ILE A 137 10.66 4.73 -7.00
C ILE A 137 11.21 3.99 -8.21
N TYR A 138 11.18 4.66 -9.36
CA TYR A 138 11.83 4.18 -10.57
C TYR A 138 12.46 5.38 -11.28
N GLU A 139 13.75 5.24 -11.61
CA GLU A 139 14.59 6.35 -12.08
C GLU A 139 14.54 7.55 -11.12
N ASP A 140 14.13 8.72 -11.61
CA ASP A 140 14.04 9.96 -10.85
C ASP A 140 12.60 10.30 -10.42
N TYR A 141 11.69 9.33 -10.44
CA TYR A 141 10.27 9.55 -10.16
C TYR A 141 9.73 8.65 -9.06
N PHE A 142 8.97 9.24 -8.14
CA PHE A 142 8.00 8.48 -7.35
C PHE A 142 6.81 8.14 -8.24
N TYR A 143 6.42 6.88 -8.20
CA TYR A 143 5.15 6.38 -8.71
C TYR A 143 4.24 6.28 -7.49
N LEU A 144 3.20 7.12 -7.42
CA LEU A 144 2.21 7.09 -6.34
C LEU A 144 0.89 6.57 -6.91
N PHE A 145 0.33 5.56 -6.29
CA PHE A 145 -0.93 4.94 -6.70
C PHE A 145 -2.06 5.62 -5.94
N ASN A 146 -2.82 6.43 -6.67
CA ASN A 146 -3.96 7.15 -6.12
C ASN A 146 -5.19 6.25 -6.13
N ARG A 147 -5.75 5.99 -4.96
CA ARG A 147 -7.00 5.28 -4.80
C ARG A 147 -8.16 6.18 -5.20
N GLY A 148 -9.04 5.66 -6.05
CA GLY A 148 -10.22 6.36 -6.55
C GLY A 148 -11.42 6.25 -5.62
N ASN A 149 -11.24 6.40 -4.31
CA ASN A 149 -12.33 6.35 -3.32
C ASN A 149 -12.99 7.72 -3.04
N GLY A 150 -12.49 8.78 -3.68
CA GLY A 150 -13.13 10.10 -3.68
C GLY A 150 -14.30 10.23 -4.65
N PRO A 151 -15.07 11.33 -4.60
CA PRO A 151 -16.27 11.55 -5.41
C PRO A 151 -16.01 11.58 -6.92
N GLY A 152 -14.80 11.93 -7.34
CA GLY A 152 -14.33 11.92 -8.73
C GLY A 152 -13.77 10.57 -9.19
N ASN A 153 -13.74 9.55 -8.33
CA ASN A 153 -13.27 8.19 -8.59
C ASN A 153 -11.91 8.14 -9.32
N ARG A 154 -10.96 8.95 -8.84
CA ARG A 154 -9.68 9.24 -9.52
C ARG A 154 -8.63 8.14 -9.32
N ASN A 155 -8.93 6.91 -9.75
CA ASN A 155 -7.92 5.85 -9.80
C ASN A 155 -6.81 6.16 -10.81
N GLY A 156 -5.55 6.06 -10.41
CA GLY A 156 -4.44 6.23 -11.34
C GLY A 156 -3.06 6.32 -10.71
N ILE A 157 -2.06 6.51 -11.57
CA ILE A 157 -0.66 6.63 -11.19
C ILE A 157 -0.25 8.10 -11.30
N ILE A 158 0.29 8.64 -10.21
CA ILE A 158 0.87 9.98 -10.17
C ILE A 158 2.39 9.84 -10.27
N LEU A 159 2.98 10.43 -11.31
CA LEU A 159 4.44 10.55 -11.43
C LEU A 159 4.90 11.87 -10.83
N VAL A 160 5.75 11.77 -9.82
CA VAL A 160 6.31 12.92 -9.11
C VAL A 160 7.82 12.88 -9.23
N ASP A 161 8.41 13.93 -9.80
CA ASP A 161 9.87 14.11 -9.78
C ASP A 161 10.37 14.03 -8.33
N LYS A 162 11.33 13.14 -8.04
CA LYS A 162 11.75 12.84 -6.66
C LYS A 162 12.35 14.05 -5.93
N TRP A 163 12.75 15.07 -6.69
CA TRP A 163 13.27 16.34 -6.18
C TRP A 163 12.18 17.43 -6.07
N PHE A 164 10.95 17.13 -6.49
CA PHE A 164 9.80 18.02 -6.54
C PHE A 164 10.07 19.30 -7.36
N LYS A 165 10.89 19.18 -8.42
CA LYS A 165 11.28 20.31 -9.27
C LYS A 165 10.42 20.47 -10.52
N LYS A 166 9.65 19.44 -10.87
CA LYS A 166 8.82 19.40 -12.08
C LYS A 166 7.34 19.22 -11.68
N PRO A 167 6.38 19.72 -12.49
CA PRO A 167 4.96 19.40 -12.32
C PRO A 167 4.74 17.89 -12.32
N ALA A 168 3.82 17.41 -11.49
CA ALA A 168 3.45 16.00 -11.50
C ALA A 168 2.60 15.67 -12.72
N GLN A 169 2.54 14.40 -13.07
CA GLN A 169 1.71 13.88 -14.15
C GLN A 169 0.75 12.84 -13.58
N PHE A 170 -0.47 12.76 -14.10
CA PHE A 170 -1.44 11.77 -13.69
C PHE A 170 -1.86 10.90 -14.87
N PHE A 171 -1.77 9.59 -14.67
CA PHE A 171 -2.16 8.57 -15.62
C PHE A 171 -3.40 7.87 -15.05
N PRO A 172 -4.61 8.20 -15.52
CA PRO A 172 -5.82 7.56 -15.04
C PRO A 172 -5.79 6.08 -15.38
N VAL A 173 -6.28 5.24 -14.46
CA VAL A 173 -6.41 3.80 -14.65
C VAL A 173 -7.86 3.42 -14.39
N SER A 174 -8.51 2.87 -15.40
CA SER A 174 -9.87 2.35 -15.27
C SER A 174 -9.81 0.96 -14.66
N LEU A 175 -10.29 0.83 -13.42
CA LEU A 175 -10.49 -0.45 -12.75
C LEU A 175 -11.97 -0.86 -12.85
N PRO A 176 -12.28 -2.18 -12.79
CA PRO A 176 -13.64 -2.66 -12.93
C PRO A 176 -14.58 -2.14 -11.85
N HIS A 177 -15.84 -1.98 -12.24
CA HIS A 177 -16.96 -1.74 -11.34
C HIS A 177 -17.67 -3.06 -11.05
N TYR A 178 -17.97 -3.30 -9.79
CA TYR A 178 -18.74 -4.42 -9.28
C TYR A 178 -20.03 -3.90 -8.65
N GLU A 179 -20.99 -4.78 -8.38
CA GLU A 179 -22.24 -4.39 -7.71
C GLU A 179 -21.98 -3.74 -6.34
N GLN A 180 -20.95 -4.23 -5.63
CA GLN A 180 -20.54 -3.73 -4.33
C GLN A 180 -19.84 -2.37 -4.40
N GLY A 181 -19.20 -2.03 -5.52
CA GLY A 181 -18.49 -0.76 -5.69
C GLY A 181 -17.39 -0.77 -6.74
N ILE A 182 -16.61 0.31 -6.79
CA ILE A 182 -15.48 0.48 -7.72
C ILE A 182 -14.21 -0.05 -7.06
N ALA A 183 -13.44 -0.86 -7.79
CA ALA A 183 -12.12 -1.26 -7.32
C ALA A 183 -11.15 -0.06 -7.30
N GLY A 184 -10.39 0.09 -6.23
CA GLY A 184 -9.35 1.11 -6.11
C GLY A 184 -8.01 0.51 -5.69
N PHE A 185 -6.91 1.14 -6.12
CA PHE A 185 -5.56 0.67 -5.73
C PHE A 185 -5.40 0.61 -4.22
N THR A 186 -4.73 -0.44 -3.75
CA THR A 186 -4.38 -0.62 -2.33
C THR A 186 -2.91 -0.89 -2.08
N ASP A 187 -2.13 -1.29 -3.09
CA ASP A 187 -0.65 -1.25 -3.08
C ASP A 187 -0.09 -1.58 -4.48
N ALA A 188 1.19 -1.31 -4.73
CA ALA A 188 1.88 -1.73 -5.94
C ALA A 188 3.41 -1.83 -5.79
N ILE A 189 4.00 -2.82 -6.47
CA ILE A 189 5.44 -3.00 -6.61
C ILE A 189 5.86 -3.11 -8.07
N ARG A 190 7.15 -2.88 -8.33
CA ARG A 190 7.77 -3.04 -9.65
C ARG A 190 8.71 -4.23 -9.65
N ILE A 191 8.58 -5.10 -10.66
CA ILE A 191 9.57 -6.13 -10.99
C ILE A 191 9.87 -5.98 -12.48
N ASP A 192 11.11 -5.66 -12.81
CA ASP A 192 11.54 -5.33 -14.17
C ASP A 192 10.61 -4.27 -14.83
N ASN A 193 10.05 -4.58 -15.98
CA ASN A 193 9.17 -3.68 -16.74
C ASN A 193 7.68 -3.86 -16.42
N ILE A 194 7.35 -4.57 -15.34
CA ILE A 194 5.98 -4.86 -14.93
C ILE A 194 5.72 -4.26 -13.56
N ILE A 195 4.58 -3.58 -13.45
CA ILE A 195 3.96 -3.18 -12.19
C ILE A 195 3.00 -4.29 -11.78
N TYR A 196 3.18 -4.83 -10.59
CA TYR A 196 2.22 -5.71 -9.94
C TYR A 196 1.49 -4.90 -8.89
N PHE A 197 0.16 -4.94 -8.89
CA PHE A 197 -0.65 -4.12 -8.01
C PHE A 197 -1.79 -4.90 -7.38
N LEU A 198 -2.23 -4.41 -6.24
CA LEU A 198 -3.47 -4.80 -5.61
C LEU A 198 -4.51 -3.70 -5.81
N ALA A 199 -5.76 -4.14 -5.89
CA ALA A 199 -6.90 -3.24 -5.78
C ALA A 199 -7.98 -3.91 -4.94
N ALA A 200 -8.70 -3.14 -4.14
CA ALA A 200 -9.84 -3.62 -3.35
C ALA A 200 -11.12 -2.91 -3.77
N ILE A 201 -12.22 -3.65 -3.69
CA ILE A 201 -13.57 -3.12 -3.92
C ILE A 201 -14.05 -2.52 -2.59
N GLU A 202 -14.27 -1.21 -2.53
CA GLU A 202 -14.93 -0.62 -1.36
C GLU A 202 -16.45 -0.74 -1.46
N GLU A 203 -17.09 -1.10 -0.36
CA GLU A 203 -18.54 -1.15 -0.26
C GLU A 203 -19.15 0.24 -0.47
N THR A 204 -19.99 0.36 -1.49
CA THR A 204 -20.97 1.44 -1.57
C THR A 204 -22.06 1.17 -0.52
N LYS A 205 -22.58 2.22 0.12
CA LYS A 205 -23.47 2.15 1.30
C LYS A 205 -24.85 1.49 1.09
N SER A 206 -25.04 0.60 0.12
CA SER A 206 -26.32 -0.08 -0.13
C SER A 206 -26.34 -1.49 0.46
N THR A 207 -27.05 -1.60 1.59
CA THR A 207 -27.81 -2.77 2.08
C THR A 207 -27.11 -4.14 2.07
N TYR A 208 -26.67 -4.53 3.27
CA TYR A 208 -26.50 -5.92 3.71
C TYR A 208 -27.61 -6.81 3.17
N GLU A 209 -27.25 -7.91 2.49
CA GLU A 209 -28.01 -9.15 2.62
C GLU A 209 -27.24 -10.45 2.33
N ASP A 210 -26.01 -10.43 1.82
CA ASP A 210 -25.17 -11.64 1.76
C ASP A 210 -23.71 -11.26 1.99
N GLY A 211 -22.99 -11.99 2.85
CA GLY A 211 -21.67 -11.66 3.40
C GLY A 211 -20.48 -11.61 2.43
N GLU A 212 -20.65 -11.10 1.21
CA GLU A 212 -19.59 -10.72 0.29
C GLU A 212 -19.02 -9.36 0.70
N LYS A 213 -18.07 -9.37 1.66
CA LYS A 213 -17.21 -8.21 1.96
C LYS A 213 -16.41 -7.85 0.70
N GLY A 214 -16.15 -6.57 0.46
CA GLY A 214 -15.37 -6.10 -0.69
C GLY A 214 -14.14 -6.96 -1.04
N GLY A 215 -14.06 -7.47 -2.27
CA GLY A 215 -13.01 -8.39 -2.71
C GLY A 215 -11.71 -7.71 -3.13
N SER A 216 -10.66 -8.51 -3.32
CA SER A 216 -9.34 -8.06 -3.79
C SER A 216 -9.02 -8.57 -5.18
N LEU A 217 -8.39 -7.71 -5.97
CA LEU A 217 -7.85 -8.01 -7.27
C LEU A 217 -6.32 -7.93 -7.24
N PHE A 218 -5.70 -8.78 -8.04
CA PHE A 218 -4.30 -8.72 -8.40
C PHE A 218 -4.18 -8.35 -9.87
N GLY A 219 -3.38 -7.33 -10.15
CA GLY A 219 -3.15 -6.84 -11.50
C GLY A 219 -1.68 -6.88 -11.91
N LYS A 220 -1.47 -7.02 -13.22
CA LYS A 220 -0.18 -6.82 -13.91
C LYS A 220 -0.36 -5.68 -14.89
N MET A 221 0.55 -4.73 -14.89
CA MET A 221 0.53 -3.56 -15.76
C MET A 221 1.90 -3.32 -16.37
N ASN A 222 1.96 -2.91 -17.64
CA ASN A 222 3.21 -2.52 -18.27
C ASN A 222 3.70 -1.19 -17.68
N LEU A 223 4.96 -1.13 -17.22
CA LEU A 223 5.54 0.07 -16.61
C LEU A 223 5.57 1.29 -17.54
N ALA A 224 5.86 1.06 -18.83
CA ALA A 224 6.04 2.11 -19.83
C ALA A 224 4.71 2.59 -20.42
N THR A 225 3.80 1.67 -20.77
CA THR A 225 2.51 2.04 -21.38
C THR A 225 1.40 2.29 -20.36
N ARG A 226 1.56 1.78 -19.13
CA ARG A 226 0.54 1.78 -18.06
C ARG A 226 -0.73 1.01 -18.44
N GLU A 227 -0.65 0.18 -19.46
CA GLU A 227 -1.72 -0.73 -19.85
C GLU A 227 -1.79 -1.92 -18.89
N ILE A 228 -3.00 -2.22 -18.43
CA ILE A 228 -3.27 -3.44 -17.65
C ILE A 228 -3.16 -4.64 -18.60
N LEU A 229 -2.23 -5.54 -18.29
CA LEU A 229 -1.96 -6.76 -19.06
C LEU A 229 -2.81 -7.93 -18.54
N GLU A 230 -3.02 -7.98 -17.23
CA GLU A 230 -3.82 -9.01 -16.56
C GLU A 230 -4.47 -8.38 -15.32
N LEU A 231 -5.72 -8.76 -15.04
CA LEU A 231 -6.41 -8.40 -13.82
C LEU A 231 -7.30 -9.56 -13.39
N LYS A 232 -7.16 -10.00 -12.15
CA LYS A 232 -7.90 -11.15 -11.62
C LYS A 232 -8.36 -10.89 -10.20
N MET A 233 -9.59 -11.30 -9.90
CA MET A 233 -10.07 -11.37 -8.52
C MET A 233 -9.37 -12.53 -7.82
N ILE A 234 -8.63 -12.20 -6.76
CA ILE A 234 -7.88 -13.16 -5.96
C ILE A 234 -8.57 -13.48 -4.64
N SER A 235 -9.47 -12.61 -4.18
CA SER A 235 -10.31 -12.85 -3.01
C SER A 235 -11.66 -12.17 -3.17
N LYS A 236 -12.70 -12.79 -2.62
CA LYS A 236 -14.05 -12.23 -2.49
C LYS A 236 -14.38 -11.74 -1.08
N THR A 237 -13.46 -11.92 -0.14
CA THR A 237 -13.74 -11.71 1.30
C THR A 237 -12.63 -10.97 2.03
N HIS A 238 -11.41 -11.03 1.49
CA HIS A 238 -10.22 -10.42 2.08
C HIS A 238 -9.86 -9.17 1.29
N LYS A 239 -9.59 -8.09 2.03
CA LYS A 239 -9.09 -6.82 1.53
C LYS A 239 -7.58 -6.76 1.73
N PHE A 240 -6.83 -7.02 0.67
CA PHE A 240 -5.38 -6.98 0.71
C PHE A 240 -4.87 -5.56 0.46
N GLU A 241 -4.01 -5.08 1.35
CA GLU A 241 -3.50 -3.70 1.39
C GLU A 241 -1.98 -3.59 1.28
N GLY A 242 -1.32 -4.71 1.01
CA GLY A 242 0.12 -4.68 0.81
C GLY A 242 0.57 -5.84 -0.04
N ILE A 243 1.60 -5.62 -0.85
CA ILE A 243 2.22 -6.63 -1.69
C ILE A 243 3.74 -6.48 -1.68
N THR A 244 4.45 -7.59 -1.48
CA THR A 244 5.91 -7.64 -1.67
C THR A 244 6.30 -8.94 -2.38
N LEU A 245 7.37 -8.90 -3.17
CA LEU A 245 7.94 -10.11 -3.75
C LEU A 245 8.70 -10.89 -2.68
N MET A 246 8.44 -12.20 -2.58
CA MET A 246 9.19 -13.12 -1.72
C MET A 246 10.22 -13.90 -2.52
N GLU A 247 9.77 -14.50 -3.61
CA GLU A 247 10.57 -15.43 -4.40
C GLU A 247 10.17 -15.37 -5.89
N THR A 248 11.15 -15.62 -6.75
CA THR A 248 10.95 -15.82 -8.19
C THR A 248 11.59 -17.13 -8.59
N SER A 249 10.86 -17.95 -9.33
CA SER A 249 11.37 -19.14 -10.01
C SER A 249 11.11 -19.05 -11.52
N ASP A 250 11.55 -20.06 -12.28
CA ASP A 250 11.29 -20.12 -13.72
C ASP A 250 9.78 -20.15 -14.02
N ASN A 251 8.99 -20.79 -13.16
CA ASN A 251 7.56 -21.02 -13.37
C ASN A 251 6.67 -20.12 -12.51
N ASP A 252 7.15 -19.57 -11.41
CA ASP A 252 6.31 -18.93 -10.40
C ASP A 252 6.87 -17.59 -9.91
N LEU A 253 5.94 -16.69 -9.60
CA LEU A 253 6.18 -15.52 -8.76
C LEU A 253 5.43 -15.71 -7.44
N VAL A 254 6.15 -15.58 -6.34
CA VAL A 254 5.58 -15.72 -5.00
C VAL A 254 5.62 -14.36 -4.31
N PHE A 255 4.45 -13.87 -3.94
CA PHE A 255 4.26 -12.62 -3.22
C PHE A 255 3.79 -12.87 -1.79
N LEU A 256 4.12 -11.98 -0.87
CA LEU A 256 3.47 -11.88 0.42
C LEU A 256 2.49 -10.72 0.41
N LEU A 257 1.32 -10.94 1.01
CA LEU A 257 0.25 -9.95 1.13
C LEU A 257 -0.08 -9.72 2.61
N CYS A 258 -0.45 -8.49 2.97
CA CYS A 258 -1.10 -8.18 4.23
C CYS A 258 -2.57 -7.82 4.00
N GLU A 259 -3.37 -8.01 5.03
CA GLU A 259 -4.79 -7.69 5.08
C GLU A 259 -5.04 -6.67 6.19
N ASP A 260 -5.97 -5.75 5.95
CA ASP A 260 -6.64 -4.98 6.98
C ASP A 260 -8.03 -5.60 7.23
N PRO A 261 -8.22 -6.33 8.36
CA PRO A 261 -9.50 -6.96 8.67
C PRO A 261 -10.59 -5.97 9.11
N ASP A 262 -10.30 -4.65 9.14
CA ASP A 262 -11.18 -3.59 9.65
C ASP A 262 -11.63 -3.85 11.10
N ASP A 263 -10.73 -4.37 11.94
CA ASP A 263 -10.97 -4.63 13.36
C ASP A 263 -9.86 -4.07 14.28
N ASP A 264 -10.13 -4.05 15.59
CA ASP A 264 -9.19 -3.55 16.60
C ASP A 264 -8.19 -4.63 17.07
N SER A 265 -8.06 -5.75 16.35
CA SER A 265 -7.13 -6.81 16.75
C SER A 265 -5.69 -6.32 16.63
N LEU A 266 -4.84 -6.72 17.59
CA LEU A 266 -3.40 -6.54 17.51
C LEU A 266 -2.76 -7.77 16.88
N GLU A 267 -3.35 -8.24 15.79
CA GLU A 267 -2.89 -9.39 15.05
C GLU A 267 -2.99 -9.11 13.55
N THR A 268 -2.01 -9.58 12.79
CA THR A 268 -2.03 -9.50 11.34
C THR A 268 -1.71 -10.86 10.74
N THR A 269 -2.45 -11.24 9.72
CA THR A 269 -2.17 -12.45 8.94
C THR A 269 -1.48 -12.05 7.64
N ILE A 270 -0.32 -12.67 7.40
CA ILE A 270 0.39 -12.57 6.15
C ILE A 270 0.00 -13.76 5.27
N TYR A 271 -0.36 -13.46 4.03
CA TYR A 271 -0.73 -14.47 3.03
C TYR A 271 0.38 -14.62 2.00
N LYS A 272 0.51 -15.82 1.44
CA LYS A 272 1.39 -16.10 0.32
C LYS A 272 0.54 -16.27 -0.94
N LEU A 273 0.79 -15.44 -1.95
CA LEU A 273 0.17 -15.50 -3.26
C LEU A 273 1.19 -16.06 -4.27
N THR A 274 0.93 -17.25 -4.79
CA THR A 274 1.73 -17.85 -5.87
C THR A 274 1.03 -17.62 -7.20
N ILE A 275 1.72 -17.00 -8.16
CA ILE A 275 1.25 -16.77 -9.53
C ILE A 275 2.10 -17.59 -10.50
N ARG A 276 1.45 -18.46 -11.29
CA ARG A 276 2.11 -19.19 -12.38
C ARG A 276 2.40 -18.25 -13.56
N ARG A 277 3.60 -18.36 -14.12
CA ARG A 277 4.07 -17.65 -15.32
C ARG A 277 3.59 -18.31 -16.60
#